data_AF-A0A1G8R3S1-F1
#
_entry.id   AF-A0A1G8R3S1-F1
#
_cell.length_a   1.000
_cell.length_b   1.000
_cell.length_c   1.000
_cell.angle_alpha   90.00
_cell.angle_beta   90.00
_cell.angle_gamma   90.00
#
_symmetry.space_group_name_H-M   'P 1'
#
loop_
_entity.id
_entity.type
_entity.pdbx_description
1 polymer ?
#
loop_
_entity_poly.entity_id
_entity_poly.type
_entity_poly.pdbx_seq_one_letter_code
_entity_poly.pdbx_strand_id
1 'polypeptide(L)' 'MTDKILAGVALLGLLAFLITVPIFVPHVDLILFTLGCLSLAAYDFWRELFSRR' A
#
# COMPACT_ATOMS: atom_id res chain seq x y z
N MET A 1 -6.75 15.53 12.00
CA MET A 1 -5.71 14.75 12.74
C MET A 1 -6.05 13.27 12.66
N THR A 2 -7.28 12.90 13.02
CA THR A 2 -7.83 11.55 12.87
C THR A 2 -7.74 11.02 11.43
N ASP A 3 -7.95 11.86 10.43
CA ASP A 3 -7.85 11.49 9.00
C ASP A 3 -6.45 11.00 8.63
N LYS A 4 -5.40 11.62 9.18
CA LYS A 4 -4.01 11.21 8.96
C LYS A 4 -3.68 9.89 9.65
N ILE A 5 -4.29 9.62 10.80
CA ILE A 5 -4.11 8.37 11.54
C ILE A 5 -4.85 7.25 10.82
N LEU A 6 -6.10 7.49 10.43
CA LEU A 6 -6.92 6.55 9.66
C LEU A 6 -6.25 6.21 8.32
N ALA A 7 -5.66 7.22 7.67
CA ALA A 7 -4.85 7.05 6.49
C ALA A 7 -3.65 6.11 6.72
N GLY A 8 -2.87 6.36 7.79
CA GLY A 8 -1.74 5.49 8.15
C GLY A 8 -2.17 4.04 8.44
N VAL A 9 -3.29 3.86 9.14
CA VAL A 9 -3.84 2.53 9.45
C VAL A 9 -4.33 1.81 8.19
N ALA A 10 -5.00 2.52 7.29
CA ALA A 10 -5.44 1.98 6.00
C ALA A 10 -4.24 1.55 5.13
N LEU A 11 -3.17 2.34 5.09
CA LEU A 11 -1.93 1.98 4.39
C LEU A 11 -1.28 0.74 4.97
N LEU A 12 -1.18 0.65 6.32
CA LEU A 12 -0.63 -0.52 6.99
C LEU A 12 -1.47 -1.78 6.75
N GLY A 13 -2.80 -1.66 6.74
CA GLY A 13 -3.70 -2.75 6.40
C GLY A 13 -3.53 -3.22 4.95
N LEU A 14 -3.40 -2.28 4.02
CA LEU A 14 -3.14 -2.58 2.60
C LEU A 14 -1.79 -3.27 2.42
N LEU A 15 -0.73 -2.77 3.08
CA LEU A 15 0.59 -3.40 3.10
C LEU A 15 0.53 -4.84 3.63
N ALA A 16 -0.13 -5.04 4.77
CA ALA A 16 -0.27 -6.35 5.40
C ALA A 16 -1.02 -7.33 4.50
N PHE A 17 -2.13 -6.89 3.90
CA PHE A 17 -2.88 -7.70 2.94
C PHE A 17 -2.03 -8.03 1.71
N LEU A 18 -1.40 -7.02 1.11
CA LEU A 18 -0.72 -7.19 -0.16
C LEU A 18 0.58 -8.00 -0.03
N ILE A 19 1.22 -8.00 1.14
CA ILE A 19 2.36 -8.87 1.47
C ILE A 19 1.97 -10.35 1.62
N THR A 20 0.73 -10.68 1.99
CA THR A 20 0.32 -12.09 2.08
C THR A 20 0.32 -12.78 0.72
N VAL A 21 -0.01 -12.06 -0.35
CA VAL A 21 -0.04 -12.59 -1.72
C VAL A 21 1.31 -13.19 -2.17
N PRO A 22 2.45 -12.48 -2.12
CA PRO A 22 3.74 -13.05 -2.51
C PRO A 22 4.26 -14.11 -1.53
N ILE A 23 3.78 -14.12 -0.27
CA ILE A 23 4.13 -15.15 0.72
C ILE A 23 3.44 -16.48 0.39
N PHE A 24 2.14 -16.46 0.07
CA PHE A 24 1.35 -17.67 -0.16
C PHE A 24 1.31 -18.11 -1.63
N VAL A 25 1.57 -17.21 -2.58
CA VAL A 25 1.55 -17.48 -4.02
C VAL A 25 2.80 -16.88 -4.68
N PRO A 26 3.96 -17.55 -4.59
CA PRO A 26 5.23 -17.03 -5.09
C PRO A 26 5.37 -17.25 -6.60
N HIS A 27 4.55 -16.56 -7.39
CA HIS A 27 4.76 -16.41 -8.84
C HIS A 27 5.46 -15.09 -9.12
N VAL A 28 6.53 -15.12 -9.91
CA VAL A 28 7.39 -13.96 -10.17
C VAL A 28 6.60 -12.80 -10.76
N ASP A 29 5.72 -13.06 -11.72
CA ASP A 29 4.84 -12.06 -12.33
C ASP A 29 3.92 -11.40 -11.29
N LEU A 30 3.38 -12.20 -10.38
CA LEU A 30 2.47 -11.75 -9.34
C LEU A 30 3.20 -10.88 -8.31
N ILE A 31 4.43 -11.25 -7.93
CA ILE A 31 5.28 -10.47 -7.02
C ILE A 31 5.61 -9.10 -7.62
N LEU A 32 5.99 -9.08 -8.90
CA LEU A 32 6.34 -7.84 -9.60
C LEU A 32 5.13 -6.89 -9.69
N PHE A 33 3.97 -7.44 -10.01
CA PHE A 33 2.71 -6.70 -10.08
C PHE A 33 2.29 -6.17 -8.70
N THR A 34 2.42 -7.02 -7.68
CA THR A 34 2.13 -6.69 -6.28
C THR A 34 3.01 -5.55 -5.78
N LEU A 35 4.33 -5.60 -6.03
CA LEU A 35 5.26 -4.53 -5.66
C LEU A 35 4.96 -3.22 -6.40
N GLY A 36 4.55 -3.30 -7.68
CA GLY A 36 4.09 -2.14 -8.45
C GLY A 36 2.85 -1.49 -7.84
N CYS A 37 1.83 -2.29 -7.52
CA CYS A 37 0.63 -1.83 -6.83
C CYS A 37 0.94 -1.23 -5.45
N LEU A 38 1.85 -1.85 -4.69
CA LEU A 38 2.27 -1.36 -3.38
C LEU A 38 2.92 0.02 -3.50
N SER A 39 3.79 0.18 -4.49
CA SER A 39 4.53 1.43 -4.73
C SER A 39 3.60 2.55 -5.18
N LEU A 40 2.63 2.25 -6.04
CA LEU A 40 1.60 3.20 -6.47
C LEU A 40 0.66 3.60 -5.32
N ALA A 41 0.21 2.63 -4.53
CA ALA A 41 -0.64 2.90 -3.37
C ALA A 41 0.09 3.74 -2.31
N ALA A 42 1.37 3.44 -2.04
CA ALA A 42 2.22 4.24 -1.17
C ALA A 42 2.42 5.67 -1.72
N TYR A 43 2.60 5.82 -3.03
CA TYR A 43 2.72 7.13 -3.68
C TYR A 43 1.43 7.94 -3.60
N ASP A 44 0.28 7.33 -3.87
CA ASP A 44 -1.03 8.01 -3.79
C ASP A 44 -1.31 8.45 -2.36
N PHE A 45 -1.02 7.61 -1.37
CA PHE A 45 -1.08 7.97 0.05
C PHE A 45 -0.12 9.09 0.43
N TRP A 46 1.13 9.02 -0.04
CA TRP A 46 2.11 10.08 0.20
C TRP A 46 1.62 11.40 -0.37
N ARG A 47 1.03 11.36 -1.58
CA ARG A 47 0.41 12.51 -2.23
C ARG A 47 -0.77 13.01 -1.42
N GLU A 48 -1.69 12.16 -0.99
CA GLU A 48 -2.86 12.53 -0.17
C GLU A 48 -2.44 13.17 1.16
N LEU A 49 -1.40 12.64 1.82
CA LEU A 49 -0.94 13.10 3.13
C LEU A 49 -0.18 14.43 3.09
N PHE A 50 0.53 14.70 1.98
CA PHE A 50 1.29 15.93 1.75
C PHE A 50 0.55 16.98 0.91
N SER A 51 -0.40 16.57 0.09
CA SER A 51 -1.29 17.45 -0.66
C SER A 51 -2.30 18.04 0.31
N ARG A 52 -1.89 19.10 0.99
CA ARG A 52 -2.80 19.97 1.76
C ARG A 52 -3.74 20.68 0.79
N ARG A 53 -4.88 20.07 0.46
CA ARG A 53 -6.09 20.78 0.07
C ARG A 53 -7.27 20.23 0.84
#